data_AF-A0A354B9E4-F1
#
_entry.id   AF-A0A354B9E4-F1
#
_cell.length_a   1.000
_cell.length_b   1.000
_cell.length_c   1.000
_cell.angle_alpha   90.00
_cell.angle_beta   90.00
_cell.angle_gamma   90.00
#
_symmetry.space_group_name_H-M   'P 1'
#
loop_
_entity.id
_entity.type
_entity.pdbx_description
1 polymer ?
#
loop_
_entity_poly.entity_id
_entity_poly.type
_entity_poly.pdbx_seq_one_letter_code
_entity_poly.pdbx_strand_id
1 'polypeptide(L)'
;MIDTPTPIPELARRAKAATVALGVASTAQKDAALHAAADLLEANADAITEANAVDVANAEAEGMDPGLVDRLRLDESRIAGMAGCLRQVAALRDPVGEITEGWVRPNGLRIEKTRVPLGVVAIIYESR
;
A
#
# COMPACT_ATOMS: atom_id res chain seq x y z
N MET A 1 3.65 -27.64 -8.96
CA MET A 1 2.47 -27.04 -9.62
C MET A 1 2.74 -25.56 -9.70
N ILE A 2 2.80 -24.98 -10.90
CA ILE A 2 2.91 -23.53 -11.05
C ILE A 2 1.52 -22.97 -10.72
N ASP A 3 1.40 -22.25 -9.62
CA ASP A 3 0.15 -21.61 -9.22
C ASP A 3 -0.24 -20.62 -10.34
N THR A 4 -1.38 -20.84 -10.97
CA THR A 4 -1.80 -19.98 -12.09
C THR A 4 -2.19 -18.63 -11.49
N PRO A 5 -1.53 -17.51 -11.87
CA PRO A 5 -1.83 -16.22 -11.27
C PRO A 5 -3.30 -15.85 -11.51
N THR A 6 -3.92 -15.26 -10.49
CA THR A 6 -5.32 -14.80 -10.59
C THR A 6 -5.44 -13.82 -11.76
N PRO A 7 -6.39 -14.00 -12.70
CA PRO A 7 -6.54 -13.10 -13.84
C PRO A 7 -6.78 -11.66 -13.42
N ILE A 8 -6.21 -10.69 -14.16
CA ILE A 8 -6.33 -9.26 -13.84
C ILE A 8 -7.78 -8.78 -13.67
N PRO A 9 -8.76 -9.20 -14.50
CA PRO A 9 -10.15 -8.80 -14.29
C PRO A 9 -10.70 -9.22 -12.93
N GLU A 10 -10.29 -10.39 -12.43
CA GLU A 10 -10.72 -10.90 -11.13
C GLU A 10 -10.04 -10.14 -9.98
N LEU A 11 -8.74 -9.82 -10.09
CA LEU A 11 -8.05 -8.95 -9.13
C LEU A 11 -8.71 -7.57 -9.04
N ALA A 12 -9.06 -6.98 -10.17
CA ALA A 12 -9.75 -5.69 -10.22
C ALA A 12 -11.14 -5.76 -9.57
N ARG A 13 -11.86 -6.87 -9.76
CA ARG A 13 -13.18 -7.10 -9.15
C ARG A 13 -13.09 -7.20 -7.62
N ARG A 14 -12.10 -7.93 -7.12
CA ARG A 14 -11.81 -8.05 -5.68
C ARG A 14 -11.41 -6.71 -5.08
N ALA A 15 -10.52 -5.96 -5.73
CA ALA A 15 -10.12 -4.62 -5.30
C ALA A 15 -11.33 -3.67 -5.25
N LYS A 16 -12.21 -3.71 -6.26
CA LYS A 16 -13.43 -2.89 -6.29
C LYS A 16 -14.38 -3.24 -5.15
N ALA A 17 -14.57 -4.54 -4.85
CA ALA A 17 -15.40 -4.98 -3.73
C ALA A 17 -14.86 -4.46 -2.38
N ALA A 18 -13.53 -4.48 -2.19
CA ALA A 18 -12.89 -4.00 -0.96
C ALA A 18 -13.09 -2.49 -0.70
N THR A 19 -13.34 -1.68 -1.74
CA THR A 19 -13.55 -0.23 -1.58
C THR A 19 -14.74 0.13 -0.68
N VAL A 20 -15.74 -0.76 -0.56
CA VAL A 20 -16.91 -0.52 0.30
C VAL A 20 -16.51 -0.51 1.76
N ALA A 21 -15.76 -1.52 2.21
CA ALA A 21 -15.29 -1.61 3.59
C ALA A 21 -14.21 -0.54 3.86
N LEU A 22 -13.28 -0.35 2.93
CA LEU A 22 -12.18 0.61 3.13
C LEU A 22 -12.65 2.07 3.11
N GLY A 23 -13.69 2.38 2.33
CA GLY A 23 -14.24 3.73 2.22
C GLY A 23 -14.92 4.24 3.50
N VAL A 24 -15.32 3.34 4.40
CA VAL A 24 -15.95 3.66 5.70
C VAL A 24 -15.05 3.33 6.90
N ALA A 25 -13.83 2.86 6.66
CA ALA A 25 -12.89 2.57 7.73
C ALA A 25 -12.46 3.86 8.43
N SER A 26 -12.52 3.85 9.76
CA SER A 26 -12.05 4.97 10.57
C SER A 26 -10.54 5.17 10.44
N THR A 27 -10.05 6.39 10.70
CA THR A 27 -8.63 6.70 10.77
C THR A 27 -7.88 5.72 11.67
N ALA A 28 -8.40 5.47 12.89
CA ALA A 28 -7.80 4.53 13.83
C ALA A 28 -7.66 3.09 13.28
N GLN A 29 -8.63 2.60 12.51
CA GLN A 29 -8.54 1.27 11.88
C GLN A 29 -7.49 1.23 10.77
N LYS A 30 -7.40 2.29 9.97
CA LYS A 30 -6.39 2.42 8.91
C LYS A 30 -4.98 2.50 9.51
N ASP A 31 -4.81 3.33 10.54
CA ASP A 31 -3.53 3.50 11.22
C ASP A 31 -3.10 2.20 11.91
N ALA A 32 -4.02 1.51 12.59
CA ALA A 32 -3.75 0.20 13.20
C ALA A 32 -3.29 -0.84 12.15
N ALA A 33 -3.89 -0.85 10.96
CA ALA A 33 -3.47 -1.73 9.88
C ALA A 33 -2.06 -1.39 9.35
N LEU A 34 -1.72 -0.10 9.23
CA LEU A 34 -0.39 0.35 8.83
C LEU A 34 0.68 0.01 9.89
N HIS A 35 0.38 0.20 11.17
CA HIS A 35 1.26 -0.19 12.27
C HIS A 35 1.48 -1.70 12.31
N ALA A 36 0.41 -2.49 12.21
CA ALA A 36 0.53 -3.94 12.18
C ALA A 36 1.36 -4.42 10.97
N ALA A 37 1.20 -3.80 9.80
CA ALA A 37 2.02 -4.13 8.63
C ALA A 37 3.51 -3.78 8.86
N ALA A 38 3.81 -2.65 9.52
CA ALA A 38 5.17 -2.27 9.86
C ALA A 38 5.82 -3.28 10.82
N ASP A 39 5.09 -3.68 11.87
CA ASP A 39 5.58 -4.64 12.86
C ASP A 39 5.78 -6.03 12.24
N LEU A 40 4.89 -6.44 11.33
CA LEU A 40 5.02 -7.70 10.59
C LEU A 40 6.21 -7.70 9.63
N LEU A 41 6.53 -6.58 8.98
CA LEU A 41 7.72 -6.49 8.14
C LEU A 41 9.00 -6.73 8.95
N GLU A 42 9.13 -6.07 10.11
CA GLU A 42 10.30 -6.22 10.97
C GLU A 42 10.37 -7.62 11.60
N ALA A 43 9.24 -8.14 12.08
CA ALA A 43 9.19 -9.48 12.69
C ALA A 43 9.50 -10.62 11.70
N ASN A 44 9.36 -10.39 10.40
CA ASN A 44 9.61 -11.37 9.34
C ASN A 44 10.80 -10.98 8.45
N ALA A 45 11.67 -10.06 8.89
CA ALA A 45 12.76 -9.54 8.08
C ALA A 45 13.69 -10.65 7.56
N ASP A 46 14.04 -11.62 8.40
CA ASP A 46 14.88 -12.76 8.03
C ASP A 46 14.23 -13.59 6.91
N ALA A 47 12.96 -13.95 7.06
CA ALA A 47 12.23 -14.72 6.06
C ALA A 47 12.08 -13.96 4.73
N ILE A 48 11.91 -12.63 4.79
CA ILE A 48 11.81 -11.77 3.60
C ILE A 48 13.15 -11.68 2.87
N THR A 49 14.26 -11.48 3.60
CA THR A 49 15.60 -11.40 3.01
C THR A 49 16.06 -12.74 2.45
N GLU A 50 15.76 -13.85 3.12
CA GLU A 50 16.03 -15.20 2.61
C GLU A 50 15.28 -15.46 1.29
N ALA A 51 13.99 -15.10 1.22
CA ALA A 51 13.22 -15.22 -0.01
C ALA A 51 13.77 -14.31 -1.13
N ASN A 52 14.10 -13.05 -0.81
CA ASN A 52 14.64 -12.10 -1.77
C ASN A 52 16.03 -12.51 -2.30
N ALA A 53 16.84 -13.22 -1.51
CA ALA A 53 18.14 -13.71 -1.96
C ALA A 53 18.02 -14.67 -3.16
N VAL A 54 16.93 -15.45 -3.22
CA VAL A 54 16.63 -16.31 -4.37
C VAL A 54 16.30 -15.47 -5.61
N ASP A 55 15.51 -14.42 -5.46
CA ASP A 55 15.17 -13.51 -6.56
C ASP A 55 16.41 -12.78 -7.10
N VAL A 56 17.29 -12.30 -6.20
CA VAL A 56 18.56 -11.66 -6.55
C VAL A 56 19.48 -12.62 -7.29
N ALA A 57 19.63 -13.86 -6.81
CA ALA A 57 20.47 -14.87 -7.46
C ALA A 57 19.95 -15.21 -8.87
N ASN A 58 18.63 -15.32 -9.04
CA ASN A 58 18.02 -15.54 -10.35
C ASN A 58 18.27 -14.35 -11.29
N ALA A 59 18.09 -13.12 -10.81
CA ALA A 59 18.32 -11.92 -11.60
C ALA A 59 19.79 -11.79 -12.05
N GLU A 60 20.75 -12.09 -11.17
CA GLU A 60 22.17 -12.12 -11.49
C GLU A 60 22.49 -13.21 -12.53
N ALA A 61 21.91 -14.40 -12.39
CA ALA A 61 22.10 -15.51 -13.34
C ALA A 61 21.50 -15.21 -14.72
N GLU A 62 20.40 -14.45 -14.78
CA GLU A 62 19.78 -13.99 -16.02
C GLU A 62 20.52 -12.79 -16.67
N GLY A 63 21.58 -12.30 -16.02
CA GLY A 63 22.39 -11.19 -16.55
C GLY A 63 21.71 -9.83 -16.43
N MET A 64 20.83 -9.65 -15.44
CA MET A 64 20.22 -8.36 -15.14
C MET A 64 21.29 -7.30 -14.81
N ASP A 65 21.03 -6.05 -15.20
CA ASP A 65 21.94 -4.93 -14.91
C ASP A 65 22.22 -4.82 -13.39
N PRO A 66 23.49 -4.64 -12.95
CA PRO A 66 23.84 -4.57 -11.54
C PRO A 66 23.11 -3.48 -10.76
N GLY A 67 22.77 -2.35 -11.40
CA GLY A 67 22.00 -1.28 -10.78
C GLY A 67 20.53 -1.66 -10.54
N LEU A 68 19.95 -2.52 -11.38
CA LEU A 68 18.61 -3.07 -11.15
C LEU A 68 18.63 -4.17 -10.07
N VAL A 69 19.68 -4.98 -10.02
CA VAL A 69 19.87 -5.97 -8.96
C VAL A 69 20.01 -5.30 -7.58
N ASP A 70 20.73 -4.17 -7.50
CA ASP A 70 20.84 -3.42 -6.23
C ASP A 70 19.51 -2.83 -5.75
N ARG A 71 18.65 -2.41 -6.69
CA ARG A 71 17.28 -1.99 -6.34
C ARG A 71 16.48 -3.18 -5.80
N LEU A 72 16.57 -4.33 -6.48
CA LEU A 72 15.83 -5.55 -6.15
C LEU A 72 16.20 -6.09 -4.77
N ARG A 73 17.45 -5.91 -4.37
CA ARG A 73 17.99 -6.42 -3.11
C ARG A 73 17.32 -5.77 -1.90
N LEU A 74 16.89 -6.62 -0.98
CA LEU A 74 16.41 -6.26 0.34
C LEU A 74 17.45 -6.66 1.39
N ASP A 75 17.63 -5.77 2.36
CA ASP A 75 18.40 -6.01 3.58
C ASP A 75 17.58 -5.53 4.79
N GLU A 76 18.06 -5.82 5.99
CA GLU A 76 17.39 -5.41 7.23
C GLU A 76 17.14 -3.89 7.29
N SER A 77 18.08 -3.08 6.79
CA SER A 77 17.96 -1.62 6.80
C SER A 77 16.86 -1.14 5.85
N ARG A 78 16.72 -1.74 4.67
CA ARG A 78 15.66 -1.43 3.70
C ARG A 78 14.30 -1.83 4.25
N ILE A 79 14.20 -2.99 4.89
CA ILE A 79 12.95 -3.45 5.54
C ILE A 79 12.56 -2.52 6.69
N ALA A 80 13.52 -2.16 7.56
CA ALA A 80 13.29 -1.17 8.62
C ALA A 80 12.86 0.20 8.04
N GLY A 81 13.45 0.61 6.92
CA GLY A 81 13.03 1.80 6.18
C GLY A 81 11.57 1.71 5.69
N MET A 82 11.15 0.58 5.14
CA MET A 82 9.76 0.35 4.72
C MET A 82 8.78 0.41 5.90
N ALA A 83 9.11 -0.25 7.01
CA ALA A 83 8.32 -0.20 8.24
C ALA A 83 8.24 1.23 8.78
N GLY A 84 9.35 1.96 8.78
CA GLY A 84 9.40 3.39 9.12
C GLY A 84 8.47 4.24 8.24
N CYS A 85 8.48 4.04 6.92
CA CYS A 85 7.57 4.73 6.00
C CYS A 85 6.09 4.46 6.31
N LEU A 86 5.73 3.22 6.63
CA LEU A 86 4.35 2.89 7.03
C LEU A 86 3.92 3.66 8.29
N ARG A 87 4.80 3.70 9.30
CA ARG A 87 4.54 4.45 10.54
C ARG A 87 4.47 5.97 10.30
N GLN A 88 5.29 6.50 9.39
CA GLN A 88 5.20 7.91 8.98
C GLN A 88 3.88 8.23 8.30
N VAL A 89 3.39 7.35 7.41
CA VAL A 89 2.08 7.52 6.76
C VAL A 89 0.94 7.47 7.77
N ALA A 90 0.98 6.56 8.74
CA ALA A 90 -0.01 6.46 9.82
C ALA A 90 -0.04 7.72 10.72
N ALA A 91 1.05 8.48 10.79
CA ALA A 91 1.12 9.73 11.54
C ALA A 91 0.55 10.94 10.78
N LEU A 92 0.26 10.81 9.48
CA LEU A 92 -0.30 11.89 8.68
C LEU A 92 -1.79 12.09 9.00
N ARG A 93 -2.26 13.33 8.90
CA ARG A 93 -3.68 13.64 9.01
C ARG A 93 -4.45 12.96 7.88
N ASP A 94 -5.44 12.16 8.25
CA ASP A 94 -6.35 11.51 7.30
C ASP A 94 -7.18 12.54 6.51
N PRO A 95 -7.08 12.56 5.16
CA PRO A 95 -7.83 13.50 4.34
C PRO A 95 -9.27 13.06 4.08
N VAL A 96 -9.62 11.80 4.35
CA VAL A 96 -10.94 11.25 4.01
C VAL A 96 -11.99 11.81 4.96
N GLY A 97 -13.10 12.32 4.41
CA GLY A 97 -14.18 12.92 5.19
C GLY A 97 -13.96 14.39 5.55
N GLU A 98 -12.83 15.00 5.15
CA GLU A 98 -12.60 16.42 5.35
C GLU A 98 -13.55 17.26 4.50
N ILE A 99 -14.29 18.17 5.14
CA ILE A 99 -15.12 19.18 4.49
C ILE A 99 -14.21 20.32 4.05
N THR A 100 -14.19 20.61 2.75
CA THR A 100 -13.36 21.64 2.12
C THR A 100 -14.12 22.94 1.88
N GLU A 101 -15.44 22.87 1.80
CA GLU A 101 -16.32 24.01 1.57
C GLU A 101 -17.72 23.67 2.10
N GLY A 102 -18.46 24.64 2.65
CA GLY A 102 -19.85 24.42 3.03
C GLY A 102 -20.61 25.72 3.32
N TRP A 103 -21.91 25.70 3.05
CA TRP A 103 -22.81 26.84 3.31
C TRP A 103 -24.26 26.39 3.52
N VAL A 104 -25.07 27.27 4.10
CA VAL A 104 -26.52 27.08 4.29
C VAL A 104 -27.27 28.02 3.38
N ARG A 105 -28.20 27.48 2.58
CA ARG A 105 -29.06 28.25 1.69
C ARG A 105 -30.17 28.96 2.48
N PRO A 106 -30.77 30.04 1.96
CA PRO A 106 -31.89 30.74 2.64
C PRO A 106 -33.11 29.86 2.95
N ASN A 107 -33.26 28.74 2.25
CA ASN A 107 -34.32 27.73 2.49
C ASN A 107 -33.92 26.66 3.53
N GLY A 108 -32.78 26.82 4.20
CA GLY A 108 -32.29 25.89 5.23
C GLY A 108 -31.46 24.71 4.72
N LEU A 109 -31.26 24.56 3.40
CA LEU A 109 -30.47 23.45 2.86
C LEU A 109 -28.98 23.64 3.18
N ARG A 110 -28.35 22.63 3.80
CA ARG A 110 -26.90 22.57 4.01
C ARG A 110 -26.22 21.89 2.84
N ILE A 111 -25.20 22.54 2.29
CA ILE A 111 -24.39 22.03 1.18
C ILE A 111 -22.94 21.97 1.66
N GLU A 112 -22.27 20.84 1.43
CA GLU A 112 -20.89 20.59 1.83
C GLU A 112 -20.13 19.88 0.69
N LYS A 113 -18.85 20.22 0.55
CA LYS A 113 -17.92 19.56 -0.37
C LYS A 113 -16.90 18.77 0.43
N THR A 114 -16.99 17.45 0.38
CA THR A 114 -16.20 16.53 1.21
C THR A 114 -15.19 15.74 0.38
N ARG A 115 -13.99 15.52 0.93
CA ARG A 115 -12.97 14.65 0.33
C ARG A 115 -13.37 13.18 0.48
N VAL A 116 -13.29 12.44 -0.64
CA VAL A 116 -13.57 11.01 -0.70
C VAL A 116 -12.40 10.26 -1.37
N PRO A 117 -12.22 8.96 -1.09
CA PRO A 117 -11.20 8.16 -1.77
C PRO A 117 -11.47 8.08 -3.28
N LEU A 118 -10.41 8.01 -4.09
CA LEU A 118 -10.53 7.81 -5.55
C LEU A 118 -11.21 6.48 -5.90
N GLY A 119 -10.99 5.45 -5.07
CA GLY A 119 -11.49 4.09 -5.27
C GLY A 119 -10.35 3.09 -5.37
N VAL A 120 -10.06 2.60 -6.57
CA VAL A 120 -9.00 1.60 -6.81
C VAL A 120 -7.83 2.27 -7.51
N VAL A 121 -6.61 1.98 -7.04
CA VAL A 121 -5.35 2.43 -7.66
C VAL A 121 -4.57 1.21 -8.12
N ALA A 122 -4.16 1.20 -9.39
CA ALA A 122 -3.23 0.21 -9.92
C ALA A 122 -1.80 0.77 -9.83
N ILE A 123 -0.91 0.03 -9.18
CA ILE A 123 0.51 0.37 -9.07
C ILE A 123 1.28 -0.60 -9.95
N ILE A 124 1.88 -0.10 -11.04
CA ILE A 124 2.74 -0.85 -11.95
C ILE A 124 4.15 -0.31 -11.74
N TYR A 125 5.08 -1.17 -11.33
CA TYR A 125 6.46 -0.81 -11.10
C TYR A 125 7.37 -1.82 -11.81
N GLU A 126 8.50 -1.33 -12.32
CA GLU A 126 9.61 -2.15 -12.79
C GLU A 126 10.74 -2.02 -11.78
N SER A 127 11.35 -3.14 -11.41
CA SER A 127 12.49 -3.22 -10.49
C SER A 127 12.29 -2.40 -9.21
N ARG A 128 11.72 -3.05 -8.18
CA ARG A 128 11.86 -2.53 -6.80
C ARG A 128 13.32 -2.23 -6.54
#